data_AF-A0AA88YK13-F1
#
_entry.id   AF-A0AA88YK13-F1
#
_cell.length_a   1.000
_cell.length_b   1.000
_cell.length_c   1.000
_cell.angle_alpha   90.00
_cell.angle_beta   90.00
_cell.angle_gamma   90.00
#
_symmetry.space_group_name_H-M   'P 1'
#
loop_
_entity.id
_entity.type
_entity.pdbx_description
1 polymer ?
#
loop_
_entity_poly.entity_id
_entity_poly.type
_entity_poly.pdbx_seq_one_letter_code
_entity_poly.pdbx_strand_id
1 'polypeptide(L)'
;GGWRSSCQYVNNQIYAHRSRPGVLVQDIKISNPSQKKEIVVELDQVGESGWAGSASTDLSVTTSSGLSVTATLTSGVVSVPDSKFLVHAIVGSVKLKDTKFIVSPQETKRVHVVTSVRYTHPAESVSPKIIQDMKKEVEQELKDVVRMEEQTLRSEHVKVWNRLWQSGFGISYSKASDALNGDRINITMYYVLSNVPAPLHDISTTPAQKKDIERTLYFPDRCYSGHSTLFAKTLWVDVSDEEDIARVTTTWMITLEKQGCKVMVYSGKSWCTQVSHGVLCNVVTTWMITLEKQGCKVMVYSGAEGVLQAMLLSIGALKFQHDHLEFTMEPKDLHRDLFFHRINYW
;
A
#
# COMPACT_ATOMS: atom_id res chain seq x y z
N GLY A 1 10.60 21.06 18.63
CA GLY A 1 10.15 22.42 18.29
C GLY A 1 11.34 23.23 17.83
N GLY A 2 11.20 24.08 16.81
CA GLY A 2 12.31 24.70 16.07
C GLY A 2 12.75 23.77 14.94
N TRP A 3 12.56 24.04 13.65
CA TRP A 3 12.87 25.24 12.85
C TRP A 3 11.70 25.73 11.97
N ARG A 4 10.49 25.17 12.15
CA ARG A 4 9.31 25.46 11.30
C ARG A 4 8.54 26.74 11.65
N SER A 5 9.01 27.54 12.61
CA SER A 5 8.23 28.64 13.20
C SER A 5 8.33 30.00 12.48
N SER A 6 9.15 30.13 11.44
CA SER A 6 9.40 31.43 10.79
C SER A 6 9.44 31.39 9.26
N CYS A 7 9.33 30.23 8.62
CA CYS A 7 9.33 30.10 7.16
C CYS A 7 7.95 29.72 6.63
N GLN A 8 7.56 30.32 5.50
CA GLN A 8 6.40 29.88 4.72
C GLN A 8 6.67 28.47 4.22
N TYR A 9 5.68 27.58 4.32
CA TYR A 9 5.85 26.22 3.83
C TYR A 9 4.54 25.65 3.29
N VAL A 10 4.68 24.82 2.26
CA VAL A 10 3.62 23.98 1.72
C VAL A 10 4.02 22.54 2.03
N ASN A 11 3.16 21.83 2.75
CA ASN A 11 3.38 20.44 3.09
C ASN A 11 2.32 19.59 2.39
N ASN A 12 2.76 18.71 1.50
CA ASN A 12 1.93 17.76 0.77
C ASN A 12 2.09 16.38 1.41
N GLN A 13 1.00 15.77 1.89
CA GLN A 13 0.99 14.42 2.41
C GLN A 13 0.06 13.57 1.56
N ILE A 14 0.56 12.45 1.06
CA ILE A 14 -0.20 11.53 0.22
C ILE A 14 -0.12 10.15 0.83
N TYR A 15 -1.25 9.43 0.90
CA TYR A 15 -1.26 8.04 1.34
C TYR A 15 -2.40 7.26 0.70
N ALA A 16 -2.12 5.99 0.37
CA ALA A 16 -3.15 5.01 0.03
C ALA A 16 -3.82 4.50 1.32
N HIS A 17 -5.15 4.52 1.37
CA HIS A 17 -5.89 4.17 2.57
C HIS A 17 -5.83 2.65 2.83
N ARG A 18 -5.49 2.26 4.07
CA ARG A 18 -5.12 0.86 4.35
C ARG A 18 -6.33 -0.07 4.51
N SER A 19 -7.48 0.45 4.94
CA SER A 19 -8.75 -0.29 5.01
C SER A 19 -9.65 -0.09 3.77
N ARG A 20 -9.22 0.74 2.81
CA ARG A 20 -9.99 1.12 1.61
C ARG A 20 -9.04 1.13 0.41
N PRO A 21 -8.75 -0.03 -0.21
CA PRO A 21 -7.63 -0.16 -1.15
C PRO A 21 -7.77 0.71 -2.42
N GLY A 22 -8.99 1.15 -2.78
CA GLY A 22 -9.22 2.06 -3.90
C GLY A 22 -8.98 3.54 -3.57
N VAL A 23 -8.79 3.90 -2.30
CA VAL A 23 -8.82 5.31 -1.87
C VAL A 23 -7.41 5.85 -1.67
N LEU A 24 -7.11 6.95 -2.37
CA LEU A 24 -5.93 7.79 -2.17
C LEU A 24 -6.36 9.09 -1.51
N VAL A 25 -5.63 9.50 -0.47
CA VAL A 25 -5.87 10.76 0.24
C VAL A 25 -4.66 11.66 0.05
N GLN A 26 -4.91 12.92 -0.28
CA GLN A 26 -3.92 13.98 -0.38
C GLN A 26 -4.32 15.18 0.49
N ASP A 27 -3.46 15.49 1.46
CA ASP A 27 -3.60 16.63 2.37
C ASP A 27 -2.51 17.67 2.07
N ILE A 28 -2.91 18.86 1.66
CA ILE A 28 -2.01 19.99 1.42
C ILE A 28 -2.23 21.03 2.51
N LYS A 29 -1.20 21.27 3.31
CA LYS A 29 -1.19 22.32 4.34
C LYS A 29 -0.33 23.48 3.85
N ILE A 30 -0.94 24.65 3.68
CA ILE A 30 -0.27 25.90 3.32
C ILE A 30 -0.21 26.76 4.57
N SER A 31 0.98 27.10 5.05
CA SER A 31 1.16 27.88 6.28
C SER A 31 2.00 29.13 6.04
N ASN A 32 1.47 30.27 6.45
CA ASN A 32 2.16 31.55 6.42
C ASN A 32 2.39 32.05 7.86
N PRO A 33 3.49 31.66 8.52
CA PRO A 33 3.80 32.14 9.85
C PRO A 33 4.30 33.60 9.87
N SER A 34 4.41 34.27 8.72
CA SER A 34 4.88 35.66 8.66
C SER A 34 3.88 36.61 9.31
N GLN A 35 4.37 37.75 9.79
CA GLN A 35 3.55 38.74 10.49
C GLN A 35 3.03 39.87 9.60
N LYS A 36 3.55 40.01 8.37
CA LYS A 36 3.39 41.27 7.61
C LYS A 36 2.92 41.09 6.17
N LYS A 37 3.17 39.95 5.53
CA LYS A 37 2.87 39.76 4.10
C LYS A 37 1.97 38.55 3.92
N GLU A 38 0.92 38.73 3.14
CA GLU A 38 0.20 37.60 2.57
C GLU A 38 1.08 36.89 1.53
N ILE A 39 0.77 35.62 1.30
CA ILE A 39 1.35 34.84 0.22
C ILE A 39 0.25 34.35 -0.70
N VAL A 40 0.60 34.16 -1.96
CA VAL A 40 -0.28 33.56 -2.96
C VAL A 40 0.33 32.22 -3.35
N VAL A 41 -0.45 31.15 -3.20
CA VAL A 41 -0.07 29.81 -3.63
C VAL A 41 -1.05 29.38 -4.71
N GLU A 42 -0.52 29.03 -5.87
CA GLU A 42 -1.29 28.50 -6.98
C GLU A 42 -1.08 26.99 -7.03
N LEU A 43 -2.18 26.24 -7.02
CA LEU A 43 -2.21 24.79 -7.13
C LEU A 43 -2.84 24.42 -8.46
N ASP A 44 -2.18 23.52 -9.18
CA ASP A 44 -2.71 22.96 -10.42
C ASP A 44 -3.10 21.49 -10.22
N GLN A 45 -4.30 21.13 -10.70
CA GLN A 45 -4.80 19.76 -10.67
C GLN A 45 -4.83 19.24 -12.10
N VAL A 46 -3.73 18.59 -12.48
CA VAL A 46 -3.44 18.11 -13.85
C VAL A 46 -4.54 17.20 -14.42
N GLY A 47 -5.21 16.42 -13.57
CA GLY A 47 -6.33 15.57 -13.96
C GLY A 47 -5.94 14.52 -15.00
N GLU A 48 -6.69 14.44 -16.10
CA GLU A 48 -6.46 13.49 -17.19
C GLU A 48 -5.41 13.95 -18.22
N SER A 49 -4.82 15.13 -18.03
CA SER A 49 -3.83 15.66 -18.95
C SER A 49 -2.63 14.71 -19.06
N GLY A 50 -2.27 14.33 -20.28
CA GLY A 50 -1.23 13.34 -20.56
C GLY A 50 -1.73 11.88 -20.60
N TRP A 51 -2.99 11.60 -20.27
CA TRP A 51 -3.58 10.27 -20.43
C TRP A 51 -4.25 10.11 -21.79
N ALA A 52 -3.49 9.69 -22.80
CA ALA A 52 -4.01 9.51 -24.16
C ALA A 52 -5.18 8.51 -24.20
N GLY A 53 -6.30 8.92 -24.80
CA GLY A 53 -7.49 8.08 -24.95
C GLY A 53 -8.36 7.95 -23.70
N SER A 54 -8.13 8.77 -22.67
CA SER A 54 -9.04 8.88 -21.54
C SER A 54 -10.29 9.69 -21.89
N ALA A 55 -11.36 9.44 -21.15
CA ALA A 55 -12.58 10.23 -21.17
C ALA A 55 -13.01 10.57 -19.75
N SER A 56 -13.25 11.85 -19.50
CA SER A 56 -13.69 12.37 -18.21
C SER A 56 -15.12 12.88 -18.23
N THR A 57 -15.84 12.63 -17.13
CA THR A 57 -17.17 13.17 -16.88
C THR A 57 -17.23 13.76 -15.48
N ASP A 58 -17.81 14.94 -15.35
CA ASP A 58 -18.02 15.54 -14.04
C ASP A 58 -19.25 14.95 -13.35
N LEU A 59 -19.17 14.82 -12.03
CA LEU A 59 -20.25 14.38 -11.17
C LEU A 59 -20.33 15.23 -9.91
N SER A 60 -21.54 15.34 -9.37
CA SER A 60 -21.79 16.09 -8.14
C SER A 60 -21.80 15.13 -6.96
N VAL A 61 -20.92 15.35 -5.98
CA VAL A 61 -20.90 14.63 -4.70
C VAL A 61 -21.30 15.58 -3.57
N THR A 62 -21.98 15.06 -2.56
CA THR A 62 -22.42 15.85 -1.40
C THR A 62 -21.61 15.48 -0.18
N THR A 63 -21.03 16.47 0.48
CA THR A 63 -20.31 16.31 1.76
C THR A 63 -21.27 15.96 2.89
N SER A 64 -20.73 15.57 4.05
CA SER A 64 -21.51 15.38 5.29
C SER A 64 -22.27 16.65 5.72
N SER A 65 -21.72 17.83 5.42
CA SER A 65 -22.34 19.13 5.69
C SER A 65 -23.44 19.54 4.70
N GLY A 66 -23.75 18.70 3.71
CA GLY A 66 -24.75 18.99 2.68
C GLY A 66 -24.24 19.89 1.54
N LEU A 67 -22.93 20.21 1.52
CA LEU A 67 -22.34 21.03 0.47
C LEU A 67 -22.08 20.19 -0.78
N SER A 68 -22.48 20.72 -1.94
CA SER A 68 -22.21 20.08 -3.22
C SER A 68 -20.79 20.40 -3.69
N VAL A 69 -20.02 19.35 -4.00
CA VAL A 69 -18.66 19.43 -4.53
C VAL A 69 -18.62 18.72 -5.87
N THR A 70 -17.89 19.29 -6.83
CA THR A 70 -17.67 18.68 -8.13
C THR A 70 -16.52 17.68 -8.04
N ALA A 71 -16.72 16.49 -8.59
CA ALA A 71 -15.68 15.49 -8.81
C ALA A 71 -15.61 15.15 -10.29
N THR A 72 -14.46 14.65 -10.74
CA THR A 72 -14.26 14.13 -12.09
C THR A 72 -14.09 12.62 -12.04
N LEU A 73 -14.82 11.93 -12.89
CA LEU A 73 -14.65 10.51 -13.18
C LEU A 73 -13.97 10.35 -14.53
N THR A 74 -12.70 9.95 -14.50
CA THR A 74 -11.88 9.67 -15.67
C THR A 74 -11.83 8.16 -15.93
N SER A 75 -11.98 7.77 -17.18
CA SER A 75 -11.90 6.38 -17.64
C SER A 75 -10.89 6.30 -18.76
N GLY A 76 -9.94 5.38 -18.67
CA GLY A 76 -8.94 5.20 -19.73
C GLY A 76 -8.29 3.84 -19.70
N VAL A 77 -7.40 3.63 -20.66
CA VAL A 77 -6.64 2.39 -20.82
C VAL A 77 -5.16 2.67 -20.58
N VAL A 78 -4.49 1.73 -19.91
CA VAL A 78 -3.04 1.74 -19.69
C VAL A 78 -2.47 0.48 -20.32
N SER A 79 -1.49 0.66 -21.21
CA SER A 79 -0.80 -0.45 -21.87
C SER A 79 0.20 -1.10 -20.92
N VAL A 80 0.26 -2.43 -20.88
CA VAL A 80 1.32 -3.15 -20.16
C VAL A 80 2.56 -3.20 -21.06
N PRO A 81 3.74 -2.73 -20.60
CA PRO A 81 4.95 -2.78 -21.42
C PRO A 81 5.26 -4.22 -21.87
N ASP A 82 5.75 -4.35 -23.10
CA ASP A 82 6.14 -5.63 -23.71
C ASP A 82 5.03 -6.69 -23.75
N SER A 83 3.76 -6.27 -23.78
CA SER A 83 2.61 -7.17 -23.78
C SER A 83 1.45 -6.64 -24.63
N LYS A 84 0.58 -7.56 -25.06
CA LYS A 84 -0.72 -7.24 -25.70
C LYS A 84 -1.83 -6.98 -24.68
N PHE A 85 -1.55 -7.14 -23.39
CA PHE A 85 -2.52 -6.92 -22.33
C PHE A 85 -2.69 -5.43 -22.00
N LEU A 86 -3.93 -5.08 -21.68
CA LEU A 86 -4.36 -3.75 -21.33
C LEU A 86 -4.97 -3.75 -19.93
N VAL A 87 -4.80 -2.65 -19.21
CA VAL A 87 -5.45 -2.39 -17.93
C VAL A 87 -6.44 -1.25 -18.13
N HIS A 88 -7.73 -1.51 -17.89
CA HIS A 88 -8.71 -0.42 -17.83
C HIS A 88 -8.72 0.16 -16.43
N ALA A 89 -8.55 1.48 -16.32
CA ALA A 89 -8.56 2.20 -15.06
C ALA A 89 -9.67 3.25 -15.04
N ILE A 90 -10.35 3.33 -13.91
CA ILE A 90 -11.36 4.33 -13.58
C ILE A 90 -10.86 5.09 -12.36
N VAL A 91 -10.78 6.41 -12.48
CA VAL A 91 -10.29 7.32 -11.45
C VAL A 91 -11.35 8.36 -11.17
N GLY A 92 -11.88 8.38 -9.95
CA GLY A 92 -12.79 9.42 -9.46
C GLY A 92 -12.04 10.34 -8.51
N SER A 93 -11.92 11.63 -8.81
CA SER A 93 -11.21 12.59 -7.94
C SER A 93 -12.06 13.82 -7.66
N VAL A 94 -12.05 14.30 -6.42
CA VAL A 94 -12.63 15.59 -6.06
C VAL A 94 -11.87 16.71 -6.78
N LYS A 95 -12.59 17.67 -7.39
CA LYS A 95 -11.99 18.86 -8.00
C LYS A 95 -11.64 19.89 -6.94
N LEU A 96 -10.51 20.57 -7.12
CA LEU A 96 -10.21 21.79 -6.39
C LEU A 96 -11.21 22.88 -6.79
N LYS A 97 -11.92 23.42 -5.80
CA LYS A 97 -12.84 24.55 -6.00
C LYS A 97 -12.07 25.82 -6.39
N ASP A 98 -10.97 26.05 -5.70
CA ASP A 98 -10.09 27.20 -5.89
C ASP A 98 -8.69 26.68 -6.23
N THR A 99 -8.07 27.22 -7.27
CA THR A 99 -6.66 26.94 -7.63
C THR A 99 -5.71 28.00 -7.10
N LYS A 100 -6.22 29.15 -6.65
CA LYS A 100 -5.44 30.27 -6.13
C LYS A 100 -5.77 30.52 -4.66
N PHE A 101 -4.80 30.30 -3.79
CA PHE A 101 -4.92 30.45 -2.35
C PHE A 101 -4.16 31.68 -1.88
N ILE A 102 -4.89 32.73 -1.52
CA ILE A 102 -4.34 33.87 -0.78
C ILE A 102 -4.30 33.49 0.71
N VAL A 103 -3.13 33.49 1.32
CA VAL A 103 -2.92 33.09 2.72
C VAL A 103 -2.36 34.27 3.52
N SER A 104 -3.18 34.78 4.41
CA SER A 104 -2.91 35.96 5.24
C SER A 104 -1.76 35.71 6.22
N PRO A 105 -1.16 36.76 6.80
CA PRO A 105 -0.21 36.62 7.90
C PRO A 105 -0.79 35.77 9.04
N GLN A 106 0.02 34.85 9.57
CA GLN A 106 -0.33 33.89 10.63
C GLN A 106 -1.47 32.91 10.28
N GLU A 107 -1.91 32.86 9.02
CA GLU A 107 -2.96 31.96 8.56
C GLU A 107 -2.39 30.60 8.13
N THR A 108 -3.21 29.56 8.28
CA THR A 108 -2.96 28.25 7.69
C THR A 108 -4.20 27.79 6.96
N LYS A 109 -4.06 27.49 5.67
CA LYS A 109 -5.11 26.87 4.85
C LYS A 109 -4.82 25.38 4.64
N ARG A 110 -5.88 24.61 4.48
CA ARG A 110 -5.84 23.17 4.21
C ARG A 110 -6.66 22.85 2.98
N VAL A 111 -6.13 21.97 2.16
CA VAL A 111 -6.80 21.40 1.00
C VAL A 111 -6.78 19.89 1.17
N HIS A 112 -7.96 19.28 1.12
CA HIS A 112 -8.15 17.85 1.26
C HIS A 112 -8.71 17.32 -0.06
N VAL A 113 -7.97 16.42 -0.70
CA VAL A 113 -8.37 15.79 -1.96
C VAL A 113 -8.44 14.29 -1.76
N VAL A 114 -9.58 13.73 -2.16
CA VAL A 114 -9.82 12.29 -2.15
C VAL A 114 -9.94 11.82 -3.59
N THR A 115 -9.27 10.70 -3.88
CA THR A 115 -9.35 10.00 -5.15
C THR A 115 -9.72 8.55 -4.91
N SER A 116 -10.68 8.02 -5.67
CA SER A 116 -11.03 6.60 -5.74
C SER A 116 -10.52 6.03 -7.06
N VAL A 117 -9.89 4.87 -7.01
CA VAL A 117 -9.27 4.20 -8.15
C VAL A 117 -9.74 2.74 -8.20
N ARG A 118 -10.22 2.32 -9.37
CA ARG A 118 -10.48 0.92 -9.69
C ARG A 118 -9.84 0.60 -11.03
N TYR A 119 -9.29 -0.60 -11.14
CA TYR A 119 -8.69 -1.07 -12.38
C TYR A 119 -8.90 -2.57 -12.56
N THR A 120 -8.83 -3.03 -13.81
CA THR A 120 -8.91 -4.45 -14.15
C THR A 120 -7.56 -5.13 -14.03
N HIS A 121 -7.55 -6.44 -13.87
CA HIS A 121 -6.37 -7.23 -14.20
C HIS A 121 -5.99 -7.04 -15.68
N PRO A 122 -4.71 -7.22 -16.04
CA PRO A 122 -4.27 -7.22 -17.43
C PRO A 122 -5.07 -8.21 -18.28
N ALA A 123 -5.70 -7.72 -19.34
CA ALA A 123 -6.50 -8.52 -20.25
C ALA A 123 -6.41 -7.97 -21.68
N GLU A 124 -6.59 -8.83 -22.69
CA GLU A 124 -6.59 -8.38 -24.10
C GLU A 124 -7.83 -7.54 -24.42
N SER A 125 -8.94 -7.86 -23.78
CA SER A 125 -10.16 -7.07 -23.85
C SER A 125 -10.93 -7.16 -22.53
N VAL A 126 -11.67 -6.09 -22.22
CA VAL A 126 -12.52 -6.00 -21.03
C VAL A 126 -13.94 -5.72 -21.52
N SER A 127 -14.92 -6.46 -21.00
CA SER A 127 -16.31 -6.25 -21.39
C SER A 127 -16.80 -4.85 -20.98
N PRO A 128 -17.64 -4.18 -21.79
CA PRO A 128 -18.21 -2.88 -21.44
C PRO A 128 -19.00 -2.89 -20.12
N LYS A 129 -19.62 -4.03 -19.78
CA LYS A 129 -20.35 -4.21 -18.52
C LYS A 129 -19.44 -4.07 -17.30
N ILE A 130 -18.26 -4.70 -17.31
CA ILE A 130 -17.27 -4.58 -16.23
C ILE A 130 -16.84 -3.12 -16.07
N ILE A 131 -16.59 -2.41 -17.17
CA ILE A 131 -16.21 -1.00 -17.15
C ILE A 131 -17.34 -0.15 -16.54
N GLN A 132 -18.59 -0.41 -16.90
CA GLN A 132 -19.74 0.30 -16.35
C GLN A 132 -19.94 0.02 -14.86
N ASP A 133 -19.75 -1.23 -14.43
CA ASP A 133 -19.86 -1.62 -13.03
C ASP A 133 -18.75 -0.95 -12.20
N MET A 134 -17.50 -0.96 -12.67
CA MET A 134 -16.39 -0.24 -12.03
C MET A 134 -16.65 1.27 -11.90
N LYS A 135 -17.24 1.91 -12.93
CA LYS A 135 -17.63 3.33 -12.86
C LYS A 135 -18.59 3.61 -11.71
N LYS A 136 -19.62 2.77 -11.55
CA LYS A 136 -20.58 2.88 -10.45
C LYS A 136 -19.92 2.64 -9.09
N GLU A 137 -19.01 1.68 -9.00
CA GLU A 137 -18.28 1.40 -7.77
C GLU A 137 -17.39 2.58 -7.34
N VAL A 138 -16.64 3.18 -8.28
CA VAL A 138 -15.82 4.38 -8.01
C VAL A 138 -16.68 5.56 -7.61
N GLU A 139 -17.80 5.78 -8.30
CA GLU A 139 -18.73 6.86 -7.97
C GLU A 139 -19.30 6.69 -6.54
N GLN A 140 -19.69 5.46 -6.19
CA GLN A 140 -20.20 5.14 -4.86
C GLN A 140 -19.12 5.27 -3.77
N GLU A 141 -17.92 4.72 -4.01
CA GLU A 141 -16.79 4.84 -3.06
C GLU A 141 -16.41 6.31 -2.83
N LEU A 142 -16.41 7.13 -3.89
CA LEU A 142 -16.13 8.55 -3.76
C LEU A 142 -17.22 9.28 -2.97
N LYS A 143 -18.51 8.99 -3.22
CA LYS A 143 -19.64 9.55 -2.44
C LYS A 143 -19.53 9.21 -0.96
N ASP A 144 -19.13 7.98 -0.65
CA ASP A 144 -18.99 7.52 0.74
C ASP A 144 -17.81 8.20 1.44
N VAL A 145 -16.65 8.29 0.77
CA VAL A 145 -15.44 8.87 1.36
C VAL A 145 -15.52 10.39 1.50
N VAL A 146 -16.15 11.10 0.57
CA VAL A 146 -16.33 12.57 0.65
C VAL A 146 -17.23 12.98 1.82
N ARG A 147 -18.06 12.06 2.33
CA ARG A 147 -18.87 12.28 3.54
C ARG A 147 -18.08 12.04 4.83
N MET A 148 -16.88 11.47 4.76
CA MET A 148 -16.03 11.22 5.92
C MET A 148 -15.20 12.46 6.25
N GLU A 149 -14.92 12.65 7.53
CA GLU A 149 -14.02 13.72 7.98
C GLU A 149 -12.54 13.32 7.75
N GLU A 150 -11.69 14.31 7.44
CA GLU A 150 -10.23 14.14 7.28
C GLU A 150 -9.62 13.36 8.47
N GLN A 151 -9.95 13.76 9.70
CA GLN A 151 -9.40 13.09 10.89
C GLN A 151 -9.87 11.63 10.99
N THR A 152 -11.10 11.33 10.58
CA THR A 152 -11.64 9.97 10.60
C THR A 152 -10.85 9.08 9.64
N LEU A 153 -10.69 9.49 8.38
CA LEU A 153 -9.90 8.75 7.38
C LEU A 153 -8.47 8.53 7.86
N ARG A 154 -7.83 9.57 8.39
CA ARG A 154 -6.47 9.44 8.90
C ARG A 154 -6.38 8.50 10.09
N SER A 155 -7.34 8.57 11.02
CA SER A 155 -7.37 7.71 12.20
C SER A 155 -7.59 6.23 11.83
N GLU A 156 -8.46 5.95 10.84
CA GLU A 156 -8.67 4.60 10.33
C GLU A 156 -7.38 4.05 9.72
N HIS A 157 -6.73 4.81 8.84
CA HIS A 157 -5.46 4.42 8.21
C HIS A 157 -4.35 4.14 9.25
N VAL A 158 -4.14 5.06 10.20
CA VAL A 158 -3.12 4.91 11.24
C VAL A 158 -3.42 3.73 12.16
N LYS A 159 -4.70 3.50 12.49
CA LYS A 159 -5.12 2.36 13.32
C LYS A 159 -4.76 1.03 12.67
N VAL A 160 -4.87 0.92 11.35
CA VAL A 160 -4.47 -0.29 10.62
C VAL A 160 -2.96 -0.49 10.68
N TRP A 161 -2.16 0.55 10.42
CA TRP A 161 -0.71 0.46 10.56
C TRP A 161 -0.28 0.09 11.98
N ASN A 162 -0.89 0.70 12.99
CA ASN A 162 -0.62 0.37 14.39
C ASN A 162 -0.95 -1.08 14.74
N ARG A 163 -1.86 -1.73 14.00
CA ARG A 163 -2.17 -3.17 14.14
C ARG A 163 -1.15 -4.04 13.43
N LEU A 164 -0.78 -3.70 12.20
CA LEU A 164 0.26 -4.41 11.44
C LEU A 164 1.59 -4.40 12.21
N TRP A 165 2.01 -3.24 12.72
CA TRP A 165 3.26 -3.07 13.47
C TRP A 165 3.24 -3.60 14.91
N GLN A 166 2.18 -4.30 15.32
CA GLN A 166 2.22 -5.04 16.59
C GLN A 166 3.21 -6.21 16.52
N SER A 167 3.34 -6.81 15.33
CA SER A 167 4.37 -7.78 15.01
C SER A 167 5.55 -7.08 14.34
N GLY A 168 6.77 -7.56 14.58
CA GLY A 168 7.94 -6.90 14.01
C GLY A 168 9.27 -7.51 14.43
N PHE A 169 10.33 -6.98 13.81
CA PHE A 169 11.71 -7.38 14.04
C PHE A 169 12.58 -6.14 14.32
N GLY A 170 13.45 -6.25 15.32
CA GLY A 170 14.46 -5.24 15.65
C GLY A 170 15.83 -5.88 15.79
N ILE A 171 16.87 -5.07 15.59
CA ILE A 171 18.26 -5.47 15.75
C ILE A 171 19.06 -4.36 16.45
N SER A 172 19.90 -4.72 17.42
CA SER A 172 20.77 -3.77 18.14
C SER A 172 21.67 -2.99 17.18
N TYR A 173 21.80 -1.68 17.32
CA TYR A 173 22.51 -0.83 16.35
C TYR A 173 24.00 -1.19 16.17
N SER A 174 24.49 -1.20 14.93
CA SER A 174 25.90 -1.41 14.59
C SER A 174 26.49 -0.24 13.82
N LYS A 175 27.74 0.11 14.15
CA LYS A 175 28.54 1.14 13.48
C LYS A 175 29.45 0.61 12.38
N ALA A 176 29.46 -0.70 12.13
CA ALA A 176 30.28 -1.27 11.07
C ALA A 176 29.82 -0.75 9.69
N SER A 177 30.76 -0.59 8.76
CA SER A 177 30.43 -0.23 7.37
C SER A 177 29.44 -1.23 6.80
N ASP A 178 28.42 -0.72 6.12
CA ASP A 178 27.39 -1.53 5.46
C ASP A 178 26.55 -2.42 6.39
N ALA A 179 26.59 -2.17 7.70
CA ALA A 179 25.78 -2.92 8.64
C ALA A 179 24.29 -2.65 8.42
N LEU A 180 23.51 -3.72 8.28
CA LEU A 180 22.05 -3.65 8.25
C LEU A 180 21.53 -3.18 9.61
N ASN A 181 20.85 -2.04 9.65
CA ASN A 181 20.30 -1.45 10.88
C ASN A 181 18.77 -1.33 10.80
N GLY A 182 18.15 -1.02 11.95
CA GLY A 182 16.70 -0.99 12.10
C GLY A 182 16.00 0.04 11.19
N ASP A 183 16.66 1.13 10.81
CA ASP A 183 16.17 2.10 9.84
C ASP A 183 15.93 1.46 8.47
N ARG A 184 16.92 0.77 7.92
CA ARG A 184 16.80 0.09 6.62
C ARG A 184 15.78 -1.06 6.67
N ILE A 185 15.79 -1.85 7.75
CA ILE A 185 14.80 -2.92 7.96
C ILE A 185 13.38 -2.36 7.99
N ASN A 186 13.13 -1.31 8.78
CA ASN A 186 11.80 -0.70 8.92
C ASN A 186 11.32 -0.09 7.60
N ILE A 187 12.21 0.58 6.87
CA ILE A 187 11.91 1.14 5.54
C ILE A 187 11.52 0.03 4.56
N THR A 188 12.33 -1.03 4.47
CA THR A 188 12.05 -2.18 3.59
C THR A 188 10.72 -2.83 3.95
N MET A 189 10.50 -3.15 5.22
CA MET A 189 9.26 -3.76 5.69
C MET A 189 8.05 -2.85 5.42
N TYR A 190 8.17 -1.54 5.66
CA TYR A 190 7.11 -0.57 5.36
C TYR A 190 6.71 -0.60 3.88
N TYR A 191 7.69 -0.58 2.97
CA TYR A 191 7.40 -0.59 1.53
C TYR A 191 6.84 -1.93 1.05
N VAL A 192 7.38 -3.05 1.54
CA VAL A 192 6.85 -4.38 1.23
C VAL A 192 5.38 -4.48 1.66
N LEU A 193 5.06 -4.08 2.90
CA LEU A 193 3.69 -4.15 3.43
C LEU A 193 2.74 -3.12 2.80
N SER A 194 3.24 -1.97 2.38
CA SER A 194 2.45 -0.95 1.67
C SER A 194 1.95 -1.46 0.31
N ASN A 195 2.68 -2.38 -0.31
CA ASN A 195 2.33 -2.99 -1.59
C ASN A 195 1.47 -4.26 -1.48
N VAL A 196 1.08 -4.67 -0.26
CA VAL A 196 0.31 -5.89 -0.03
C VAL A 196 -1.04 -5.54 0.61
N PRO A 197 -2.19 -5.93 0.03
CA PRO A 197 -3.53 -5.83 0.64
C PRO A 197 -3.58 -6.25 2.13
N ALA A 198 -4.37 -5.54 2.95
CA ALA A 198 -4.59 -5.87 4.37
C ALA A 198 -6.06 -6.31 4.59
N PRO A 199 -6.46 -7.51 4.12
CA PRO A 199 -7.85 -7.95 4.06
C PRO A 199 -8.50 -8.10 5.44
N LEU A 200 -7.77 -8.37 6.52
CA LEU A 200 -8.31 -8.35 7.89
C LEU A 200 -8.84 -6.98 8.30
N HIS A 201 -8.33 -5.94 7.65
CA HIS A 201 -8.58 -4.54 7.96
C HIS A 201 -9.43 -3.84 6.89
N ASP A 202 -9.71 -4.49 5.77
CA ASP A 202 -10.61 -3.97 4.74
C ASP A 202 -12.05 -3.89 5.25
N ILE A 203 -12.72 -2.80 4.90
CA ILE A 203 -14.12 -2.53 5.26
C ILE A 203 -15.10 -3.49 4.60
N SER A 204 -14.73 -4.08 3.46
CA SER A 204 -15.54 -5.00 2.67
C SER A 204 -15.40 -6.47 3.11
N THR A 205 -14.40 -6.79 3.94
CA THR A 205 -14.16 -8.17 4.39
C THR A 205 -15.17 -8.60 5.44
N THR A 206 -15.87 -9.71 5.15
CA THR A 206 -16.88 -10.29 6.03
C THR A 206 -16.26 -10.95 7.28
N PRO A 207 -17.02 -11.12 8.38
CA PRO A 207 -16.52 -11.81 9.57
C PRO A 207 -16.05 -13.25 9.31
N ALA A 208 -16.72 -13.98 8.41
CA ALA A 208 -16.31 -15.33 8.02
C ALA A 208 -14.93 -15.33 7.33
N GLN A 209 -14.73 -14.41 6.37
CA GLN A 209 -13.43 -14.25 5.72
C GLN A 209 -12.33 -13.86 6.72
N LYS A 210 -12.63 -12.98 7.70
CA LYS A 210 -11.66 -12.63 8.75
C LYS A 210 -11.24 -13.85 9.56
N LYS A 211 -12.20 -14.68 9.96
CA LYS A 211 -11.93 -15.93 10.68
C LYS A 211 -11.09 -16.91 9.86
N ASP A 212 -11.34 -17.01 8.56
CA ASP A 212 -10.56 -17.87 7.66
C ASP A 212 -9.11 -17.36 7.51
N ILE A 213 -8.94 -16.04 7.40
CA ILE A 213 -7.61 -15.40 7.37
C ILE A 213 -6.86 -15.67 8.69
N GLU A 214 -7.50 -15.41 9.83
CA GLU A 214 -6.92 -15.65 11.17
C GLU A 214 -6.50 -17.11 11.33
N ARG A 215 -7.35 -18.07 10.94
CA ARG A 215 -7.01 -19.50 11.01
C ARG A 215 -5.74 -19.84 10.22
N THR A 216 -5.55 -19.21 9.06
CA THR A 216 -4.37 -19.42 8.22
C THR A 216 -3.10 -18.85 8.87
N LEU A 217 -3.21 -17.72 9.57
CA LEU A 217 -2.10 -17.09 10.29
C LEU A 217 -1.65 -17.90 11.51
N TYR A 218 -2.58 -18.55 12.23
CA TYR A 218 -2.26 -19.37 13.41
C TYR A 218 -1.72 -20.76 13.05
N PHE A 219 -2.14 -21.32 11.92
CA PHE A 219 -1.71 -22.64 11.45
C PHE A 219 -1.09 -22.56 10.05
N PRO A 220 0.07 -21.90 9.90
CA PRO A 220 0.75 -21.90 8.62
C PRO A 220 1.35 -23.29 8.38
N ASP A 221 0.64 -24.14 7.63
CA ASP A 221 1.14 -25.45 7.22
C ASP A 221 2.50 -25.30 6.50
N ARG A 222 3.60 -25.50 7.24
CA ARG A 222 4.97 -25.55 6.75
C ARG A 222 5.43 -24.33 5.94
N CYS A 223 5.11 -23.10 6.38
CA CYS A 223 5.85 -21.95 5.86
C CYS A 223 7.26 -21.93 6.44
N TYR A 224 8.22 -21.78 5.53
CA TYR A 224 9.62 -21.57 5.77
C TYR A 224 10.38 -22.80 6.31
N SER A 225 11.38 -23.23 5.54
CA SER A 225 12.29 -24.32 5.89
C SER A 225 13.74 -24.07 5.44
N GLY A 226 14.09 -22.80 5.19
CA GLY A 226 15.39 -22.39 4.66
C GLY A 226 16.32 -21.71 5.68
N HIS A 227 17.42 -21.16 5.17
CA HIS A 227 18.38 -20.37 5.95
C HIS A 227 17.96 -18.91 6.09
N SER A 228 18.25 -18.33 7.25
CA SER A 228 17.92 -16.94 7.60
C SER A 228 18.17 -15.96 6.46
N THR A 229 17.18 -15.11 6.21
CA THR A 229 17.28 -14.03 5.21
C THR A 229 17.85 -12.73 5.77
N LEU A 230 18.18 -12.66 7.07
CA LEU A 230 18.67 -11.44 7.72
C LEU A 230 19.91 -10.86 7.03
N PHE A 231 20.80 -11.72 6.53
CA PHE A 231 22.06 -11.30 5.89
C PHE A 231 22.03 -11.37 4.35
N ALA A 232 20.85 -11.63 3.76
CA ALA A 232 20.68 -11.65 2.31
C ALA A 232 20.62 -10.22 1.75
N LYS A 233 21.77 -9.68 1.33
CA LYS A 233 21.92 -8.27 0.90
C LYS A 233 20.90 -7.82 -0.17
N THR A 234 20.48 -8.72 -1.06
CA THR A 234 19.50 -8.42 -2.12
C THR A 234 18.11 -8.09 -1.60
N LEU A 235 17.79 -8.46 -0.36
CA LEU A 235 16.50 -8.17 0.29
C LEU A 235 16.50 -6.83 1.03
N TRP A 236 17.67 -6.25 1.28
CA TRP A 236 17.84 -5.04 2.08
C TRP A 236 18.56 -3.97 1.25
N VAL A 237 18.01 -3.68 0.08
CA VAL A 237 18.52 -2.62 -0.81
C VAL A 237 18.02 -1.26 -0.34
N ASP A 238 18.83 -0.23 -0.56
CA ASP A 238 18.35 1.14 -0.42
C ASP A 238 17.28 1.41 -1.48
N VAL A 239 16.23 2.11 -1.05
CA VAL A 239 15.08 2.45 -1.88
C VAL A 239 15.03 3.96 -2.04
N SER A 240 15.15 4.42 -3.27
CA SER A 240 15.18 5.85 -3.59
C SER A 240 14.03 6.31 -4.48
N ASP A 241 13.48 5.39 -5.27
CA ASP A 241 12.37 5.63 -6.20
C ASP A 241 11.36 4.47 -6.23
N GLU A 242 10.31 4.62 -7.04
CA GLU A 242 9.24 3.64 -7.20
C GLU A 242 9.74 2.31 -7.81
N GLU A 243 10.78 2.35 -8.65
CA GLU A 243 11.35 1.16 -9.28
C GLU A 243 12.11 0.32 -8.23
N ASP A 244 12.86 0.95 -7.35
CA ASP A 244 13.52 0.30 -6.22
C ASP A 244 12.49 -0.35 -5.30
N ILE A 245 11.39 0.35 -4.98
CA ILE A 245 10.28 -0.16 -4.16
C ILE A 245 9.65 -1.41 -4.78
N ALA A 246 9.37 -1.36 -6.08
CA ALA A 246 8.80 -2.49 -6.81
C ALA A 246 9.75 -3.69 -6.84
N ARG A 247 11.04 -3.44 -7.06
CA ARG A 247 12.07 -4.48 -7.13
C ARG A 247 12.27 -5.15 -5.78
N VAL A 248 12.41 -4.39 -4.69
CA VAL A 248 12.59 -4.94 -3.35
C VAL A 248 11.35 -5.73 -2.92
N THR A 249 10.15 -5.21 -3.17
CA THR A 249 8.89 -5.89 -2.88
C THR A 249 8.82 -7.22 -3.62
N THR A 250 9.05 -7.21 -4.93
CA THR A 250 9.03 -8.44 -5.74
C THR A 250 10.06 -9.46 -5.26
N THR A 251 11.26 -9.01 -4.90
CA THR A 251 12.33 -9.90 -4.42
C THR A 251 11.95 -10.57 -3.10
N TRP A 252 11.29 -9.84 -2.19
CA TRP A 252 10.73 -10.41 -0.96
C TRP A 252 9.64 -11.43 -1.25
N MET A 253 8.67 -11.10 -2.10
CA MET A 253 7.56 -12.01 -2.44
C MET A 253 8.07 -13.31 -3.04
N ILE A 254 8.98 -13.25 -4.02
CA ILE A 254 9.57 -14.43 -4.66
C ILE A 254 10.37 -15.26 -3.64
N THR A 255 11.14 -14.61 -2.78
CA THR A 255 11.91 -15.30 -1.73
C THR A 255 10.99 -16.08 -0.79
N LEU A 256 9.97 -15.42 -0.24
CA LEU A 256 9.03 -16.05 0.67
C LEU A 256 8.24 -17.19 -0.01
N GLU A 257 7.86 -17.01 -1.27
CA GLU A 257 7.21 -18.04 -2.06
C GLU A 257 8.10 -19.29 -2.23
N LYS A 258 9.37 -19.09 -2.63
CA LYS A 258 10.34 -20.17 -2.80
C LYS A 258 10.64 -20.90 -1.49
N GLN A 259 10.45 -20.24 -0.36
CA GLN A 259 10.61 -20.82 0.98
C GLN A 259 9.33 -21.47 1.52
N GLY A 260 8.31 -21.72 0.68
CA GLY A 260 7.11 -22.45 1.07
C GLY A 260 6.02 -21.60 1.72
N CYS A 261 6.17 -20.28 1.78
CA CYS A 261 5.20 -19.38 2.41
C CYS A 261 4.10 -18.90 1.44
N LYS A 262 3.85 -19.65 0.35
CA LYS A 262 2.89 -19.28 -0.69
C LYS A 262 1.52 -18.89 -0.13
N VAL A 263 1.02 -19.67 0.83
CA VAL A 263 -0.30 -19.47 1.49
C VAL A 263 -0.38 -18.15 2.27
N MET A 264 0.75 -17.64 2.76
CA MET A 264 0.80 -16.38 3.52
C MET A 264 1.12 -15.17 2.65
N VAL A 265 1.83 -15.37 1.54
CA VAL A 265 2.31 -14.30 0.67
C VAL A 265 1.26 -13.87 -0.36
N TYR A 266 0.41 -14.80 -0.81
CA TYR A 266 -0.65 -14.47 -1.74
C TYR A 266 -1.86 -13.89 -0.97
N SER A 267 -2.36 -12.75 -1.44
CA SER A 267 -3.52 -12.03 -0.90
C SER A 267 -4.46 -11.56 -2.01
N GLY A 268 -5.77 -11.48 -1.72
CA GLY A 268 -6.89 -11.23 -2.65
C GLY A 268 -6.64 -10.23 -3.78
N LYS A 269 -7.22 -10.55 -4.95
CA LYS A 269 -7.37 -9.76 -6.19
C LYS A 269 -6.31 -8.67 -6.47
N SER A 270 -5.49 -8.98 -7.48
CA SER A 270 -4.73 -8.08 -8.36
C SER A 270 -3.53 -7.36 -7.74
N TRP A 271 -2.37 -8.00 -7.88
CA TRP A 271 -1.05 -7.38 -7.76
C TRP A 271 -0.63 -6.79 -9.11
N CYS A 272 -0.53 -5.46 -9.19
CA CYS A 272 0.45 -4.68 -9.95
C CYS A 272 0.09 -3.20 -9.85
N THR A 273 0.70 -2.49 -8.91
CA THR A 273 0.71 -1.02 -8.86
C THR A 273 2.16 -0.55 -8.93
N GLN A 274 2.44 0.34 -9.89
CA GLN A 274 3.61 1.24 -9.95
C GLN A 274 5.00 0.68 -10.38
N VAL A 275 5.09 -0.11 -11.46
CA VAL A 275 6.41 -0.34 -12.10
C VAL A 275 6.34 0.01 -13.58
N SER A 276 7.17 0.96 -14.00
CA SER A 276 7.34 1.43 -15.37
C SER A 276 8.05 0.43 -16.30
N HIS A 277 8.44 -0.76 -15.82
CA HIS A 277 9.06 -1.81 -16.63
C HIS A 277 8.32 -3.15 -16.54
N GLY A 278 7.85 -3.63 -17.70
CA GLY A 278 6.91 -4.75 -17.86
C GLY A 278 7.45 -6.16 -17.64
N VAL A 279 8.73 -6.34 -17.31
CA VAL A 279 9.32 -7.68 -17.20
C VAL A 279 8.99 -8.37 -15.87
N LEU A 280 8.84 -7.62 -14.77
CA LEU A 280 8.60 -8.20 -13.44
C LEU A 280 7.11 -8.45 -13.12
N CYS A 281 6.19 -7.59 -13.59
CA CYS A 281 4.74 -7.84 -13.48
C CYS A 281 4.35 -9.13 -14.24
N ASN A 282 4.97 -9.41 -15.39
CA ASN A 282 4.64 -10.60 -16.19
C ASN A 282 4.81 -11.91 -15.41
N VAL A 283 5.79 -12.03 -14.52
CA VAL A 283 5.98 -13.26 -13.74
C VAL A 283 4.96 -13.34 -12.60
N VAL A 284 4.86 -12.30 -11.76
CA VAL A 284 3.96 -12.30 -10.59
C VAL A 284 2.49 -12.38 -11.00
N THR A 285 2.09 -11.66 -12.05
CA THR A 285 0.71 -11.66 -12.55
C THR A 285 0.36 -12.99 -13.25
N THR A 286 1.28 -13.62 -14.01
CA THR A 286 1.03 -14.92 -14.66
C THR A 286 0.87 -16.04 -13.64
N TRP A 287 1.67 -16.03 -12.56
CA TRP A 287 1.55 -17.01 -11.48
C TRP A 287 0.27 -16.81 -10.64
N MET A 288 -0.07 -15.56 -10.30
CA MET A 288 -1.33 -15.22 -9.62
C MET A 288 -2.56 -15.66 -10.42
N ILE A 289 -2.59 -15.39 -11.73
CA ILE A 289 -3.67 -15.83 -12.63
C ILE A 289 -3.75 -17.35 -12.72
N THR A 290 -2.61 -18.05 -12.70
CA THR A 290 -2.57 -19.52 -12.76
C THR A 290 -3.13 -20.13 -11.48
N LEU A 291 -2.80 -19.59 -10.31
CA LEU A 291 -3.32 -20.06 -9.03
C LEU A 291 -4.83 -19.79 -8.87
N GLU A 292 -5.31 -18.61 -9.30
CA GLU A 292 -6.75 -18.29 -9.31
C GLU A 292 -7.54 -19.21 -10.26
N LYS A 293 -7.00 -19.52 -11.46
CA LYS A 293 -7.63 -20.42 -12.44
C LYS A 293 -7.62 -21.89 -12.03
N GLN A 294 -6.68 -22.32 -11.18
CA GLN A 294 -6.58 -23.68 -10.64
C GLN A 294 -7.39 -23.88 -9.34
N GLY A 295 -8.33 -22.98 -9.03
CA GLY A 295 -9.23 -23.14 -7.88
C GLY A 295 -8.57 -22.87 -6.51
N CYS A 296 -7.33 -22.38 -6.49
CA CYS A 296 -6.60 -22.05 -5.25
C CYS A 296 -7.00 -20.70 -4.67
N LYS A 297 -8.29 -20.32 -4.78
CA LYS A 297 -8.81 -19.09 -4.18
C LYS A 297 -8.43 -19.03 -2.71
N VAL A 298 -8.49 -20.19 -2.00
CA VAL A 298 -8.15 -20.55 -0.59
C VAL A 298 -6.68 -20.25 -0.18
N MET A 299 -5.77 -19.98 -1.12
CA MET A 299 -4.35 -19.75 -0.84
C MET A 299 -3.94 -18.27 -0.74
N VAL A 300 -4.92 -17.37 -0.82
CA VAL A 300 -4.76 -15.96 -1.18
C VAL A 300 -5.27 -15.02 -0.05
N TYR A 301 -5.14 -15.39 1.23
CA TYR A 301 -5.91 -14.74 2.32
C TYR A 301 -5.11 -13.87 3.28
N SER A 302 -3.85 -14.19 3.56
CA SER A 302 -3.23 -13.65 4.77
C SER A 302 -2.78 -12.19 4.65
N GLY A 303 -2.64 -11.65 3.44
CA GLY A 303 -2.40 -10.22 3.25
C GLY A 303 -1.09 -9.72 3.85
N ALA A 304 -1.08 -8.44 4.20
CA ALA A 304 0.05 -7.78 4.85
C ALA A 304 0.47 -8.50 6.15
N GLU A 305 -0.49 -9.04 6.91
CA GLU A 305 -0.23 -9.81 8.13
C GLU A 305 0.51 -11.12 7.82
N GLY A 306 0.10 -11.83 6.77
CA GLY A 306 0.77 -13.05 6.32
C GLY A 306 2.17 -12.79 5.80
N VAL A 307 2.33 -11.75 4.99
CA VAL A 307 3.64 -11.33 4.49
C VAL A 307 4.55 -10.95 5.65
N LEU A 308 4.07 -10.14 6.60
CA LEU A 308 4.84 -9.77 7.79
C LEU A 308 5.26 -11.02 8.58
N GLN A 309 4.32 -11.91 8.88
CA GLN A 309 4.60 -13.17 9.57
C GLN A 309 5.66 -13.99 8.81
N ALA A 310 5.51 -14.16 7.50
CA ALA A 310 6.45 -14.88 6.67
C ALA A 310 7.85 -14.22 6.65
N MET A 311 7.93 -12.89 6.62
CA MET A 311 9.19 -12.16 6.76
C MET A 311 9.83 -12.44 8.11
N LEU A 312 9.09 -12.38 9.21
CA LEU A 312 9.62 -12.65 10.55
C LEU A 312 10.17 -14.08 10.67
N LEU A 313 9.42 -15.08 10.16
CA LEU A 313 9.88 -16.46 10.14
C LEU A 313 11.16 -16.62 9.32
N SER A 314 11.19 -15.96 8.16
CA SER A 314 12.32 -15.98 7.25
C SER A 314 13.58 -15.31 7.83
N ILE A 315 13.41 -14.20 8.56
CA ILE A 315 14.52 -13.48 9.19
C ILE A 315 15.14 -14.33 10.30
N GLY A 316 14.32 -14.92 11.17
CA GLY A 316 14.82 -15.72 12.29
C GLY A 316 15.13 -17.17 11.98
N ALA A 317 15.02 -17.59 10.71
CA ALA A 317 15.00 -19.00 10.33
C ALA A 317 14.10 -19.83 11.25
N LEU A 318 12.91 -19.29 11.53
CA LEU A 318 11.98 -19.86 12.49
C LEU A 318 11.12 -20.91 11.81
N LYS A 319 10.97 -22.05 12.48
CA LYS A 319 10.18 -23.17 11.98
C LYS A 319 9.21 -23.65 13.04
N PHE A 320 7.94 -23.72 12.67
CA PHE A 320 6.92 -24.28 13.55
C PHE A 320 7.01 -25.81 13.56
N GLN A 321 7.13 -26.35 14.76
CA GLN A 321 6.87 -27.74 15.08
C GLN A 321 5.52 -27.84 15.80
N HIS A 322 5.06 -29.07 16.04
CA HIS A 322 3.73 -29.33 16.61
C HIS A 322 3.53 -28.66 17.99
N ASP A 323 4.60 -28.51 18.77
CA ASP A 323 4.58 -28.09 20.17
C ASP A 323 5.52 -26.92 20.50
N HIS A 324 6.39 -26.52 19.56
CA HIS A 324 7.32 -25.41 19.77
C HIS A 324 7.69 -24.68 18.46
N LEU A 325 8.32 -23.52 18.63
CA LEU A 325 8.94 -22.76 17.55
C LEU A 325 10.46 -22.96 17.61
N GLU A 326 11.04 -23.56 16.58
CA GLU A 326 12.48 -23.74 16.44
C GLU A 326 13.12 -22.46 15.88
N PHE A 327 14.24 -22.05 16.46
CA PHE A 327 15.10 -20.97 15.94
C PHE A 327 16.38 -21.60 15.38
N THR A 328 16.52 -21.59 14.05
CA THR A 328 17.55 -22.38 13.35
C THR A 328 18.68 -21.55 12.76
N MET A 329 18.87 -20.31 13.23
CA MET A 329 20.03 -19.50 12.85
C MET A 329 21.34 -20.13 13.33
N GLU A 330 22.39 -20.04 12.52
CA GLU A 330 23.69 -20.55 12.92
C GLU A 330 24.29 -19.67 14.04
N PRO A 331 24.95 -20.26 15.07
CA PRO A 331 25.54 -19.47 16.15
C PRO A 331 26.53 -18.39 15.69
N LYS A 332 27.22 -18.64 14.56
CA LYS A 332 28.13 -17.67 13.94
C LYS A 332 27.42 -16.41 13.42
N ASP A 333 26.11 -16.46 13.21
CA ASP A 333 25.33 -15.32 12.70
C ASP A 333 24.73 -14.48 13.85
N LEU A 334 24.86 -14.94 15.11
CA LEU A 334 24.29 -14.31 16.31
C LEU A 334 25.27 -13.34 16.97
N HIS A 335 25.77 -12.37 16.20
CA HIS A 335 26.70 -11.35 16.68
C HIS A 335 26.00 -10.11 17.28
N ARG A 336 24.68 -10.03 17.18
CA ARG A 336 23.88 -8.86 17.56
C ARG A 336 22.59 -9.30 18.24
N ASP A 337 22.11 -8.48 19.17
CA ASP A 337 20.81 -8.70 19.80
C ASP A 337 19.70 -8.58 18.75
N LEU A 338 18.87 -9.62 18.66
CA LEU A 338 17.72 -9.73 17.78
C LEU A 338 16.44 -9.68 18.61
N PHE A 339 15.46 -8.87 18.18
CA PHE A 339 14.21 -8.66 18.91
C PHE A 339 13.03 -9.01 18.01
N PHE A 340 12.37 -10.12 18.28
CA PHE A 340 11.12 -10.50 17.61
C PHE A 340 9.93 -10.17 18.50
N HIS A 341 8.89 -9.58 17.93
CA HIS A 341 7.70 -9.17 18.67
C HIS A 341 6.46 -9.77 18.02
N ARG A 342 5.58 -10.35 18.86
CA ARG A 342 4.27 -10.91 18.49
C ARG A 342 4.30 -11.72 17.20
N ILE A 343 5.20 -12.70 17.15
CA ILE A 343 5.12 -13.75 16.13
C ILE A 343 3.82 -14.50 16.39
N ASN A 344 2.96 -14.57 15.37
CA ASN A 344 1.71 -15.30 15.50
C ASN A 344 2.02 -16.79 15.64
N TYR A 345 1.69 -17.34 16.81
CA TYR A 345 1.88 -18.74 17.17
C TYR A 345 0.86 -19.07 18.25
N TRP A 346 0.01 -20.07 18.00
CA TRP A 346 -0.98 -20.67 18.90
C TRP A 346 -1.99 -19.72 19.56
#